data_AF-A0A9C9TI56-F1
#
_entry.id   AF-A0A9C9TI56-F1
#
_cell.length_a   1.000
_cell.length_b   1.000
_cell.length_c   1.000
_cell.angle_alpha   90.00
_cell.angle_beta   90.00
_cell.angle_gamma   90.00
#
_symmetry.space_group_name_H-M   'P 1'
#
loop_
_entity.id
_entity.type
_entity.pdbx_description
1 polymer ?
#
loop_
_entity_poly.entity_id
_entity_poly.type
_entity_poly.pdbx_seq_one_letter_code
_entity_poly.pdbx_strand_id
1 'polypeptide(L)' 'MRGKSPSLSPELAAEIKFLWESTDMNQAQIAARLGGINQGRISEVVNGHRFAEVPPAGSPSHA' A
#
# COMPACT_ATOMS: atom_id res chain seq x y z
N MET A 1 -21.95 4.31 12.30
CA MET A 1 -21.72 4.69 10.88
C MET A 1 -20.60 3.82 10.32
N ARG A 2 -20.89 2.91 9.38
CA ARG A 2 -19.85 2.15 8.66
C ARG A 2 -19.22 3.09 7.63
N GLY A 3 -18.19 3.84 8.04
CA GLY A 3 -17.38 4.59 7.09
C GLY A 3 -16.81 3.60 6.08
N LYS A 4 -17.16 3.74 4.80
CA LYS A 4 -16.55 2.95 3.72
C LYS A 4 -15.05 3.18 3.84
N SER A 5 -14.31 2.17 4.32
CA SER A 5 -12.85 2.19 4.24
C SER A 5 -12.49 2.54 2.80
N PRO A 6 -11.62 3.54 2.54
CA PRO A 6 -11.20 3.89 1.19
C PRO A 6 -10.93 2.60 0.40
N SER A 7 -11.55 2.51 -0.78
CA SER A 7 -11.33 1.39 -1.68
C SER A 7 -9.86 1.40 -2.06
N LEU A 8 -9.17 0.28 -1.84
CA LEU A 8 -7.77 0.12 -2.21
C LEU A 8 -7.65 0.34 -3.72
N SER A 9 -6.93 1.40 -4.13
CA SER A 9 -6.68 1.74 -5.53
C SER A 9 -5.26 1.37 -5.95
N PRO A 10 -4.95 1.28 -7.25
CA PRO A 10 -3.58 1.07 -7.74
C PRO A 10 -2.60 2.10 -7.19
N GLU A 11 -2.99 3.37 -7.12
CA GLU A 11 -2.13 4.47 -6.64
C GLU A 11 -1.79 4.29 -5.17
N LEU A 12 -2.78 3.93 -4.35
CA LEU A 12 -2.56 3.63 -2.93
C LEU A 12 -1.71 2.36 -2.76
N ALA A 13 -1.86 1.36 -3.61
CA ALA A 13 -1.01 0.17 -3.60
C ALA A 13 0.45 0.52 -3.97
N ALA A 14 0.67 1.39 -4.95
CA ALA A 14 1.99 1.89 -5.31
C ALA A 14 2.64 2.66 -4.15
N GLU A 15 1.88 3.49 -3.45
CA GLU A 15 2.35 4.21 -2.26
C GLU A 15 2.70 3.26 -1.11
N ILE A 16 1.86 2.23 -0.84
CA ILE A 16 2.16 1.20 0.16
C ILE A 16 3.48 0.50 -0.16
N LYS A 17 3.68 0.08 -1.42
CA LYS A 17 4.91 -0.58 -1.85
C LYS A 17 6.11 0.35 -1.70
N PHE A 18 5.97 1.62 -2.08
CA PHE A 18 7.03 2.61 -1.89
C PHE A 18 7.40 2.76 -0.42
N LEU A 19 6.44 2.91 0.48
CA LEU A 19 6.72 3.04 1.92
C LEU A 19 7.37 1.78 2.50
N TRP A 20 6.93 0.60 2.05
CA TRP A 20 7.50 -0.68 2.48
C TRP A 20 8.96 -0.85 2.04
N GLU A 21 9.31 -0.40 0.84
CA GLU A 21 10.66 -0.57 0.29
C GLU A 21 11.63 0.57 0.65
N SER A 22 11.13 1.79 0.86
CA SER A 22 11.97 2.98 1.08
C SER A 22 12.15 3.39 2.54
N THR A 23 11.46 2.72 3.48
CA THR A 23 11.51 3.06 4.90
C THR A 23 11.62 1.81 5.77
N ASP A 24 12.07 1.97 7.02
CA ASP A 24 12.06 0.89 8.02
C ASP A 24 10.69 0.67 8.67
N MET A 25 9.61 1.20 8.09
CA MET A 25 8.26 1.11 8.67
C MET A 25 7.70 -0.30 8.49
N ASN A 26 7.19 -0.88 9.57
CA ASN A 26 6.39 -2.08 9.48
C ASN A 26 4.96 -1.78 8.97
N GLN A 27 4.22 -2.83 8.59
CA GLN A 27 2.88 -2.68 8.00
C GLN A 27 1.86 -1.96 8.90
N ALA A 28 1.99 -2.07 10.23
CA ALA A 28 1.12 -1.36 11.17
C ALA A 28 1.45 0.15 11.21
N GLN A 29 2.73 0.49 11.16
CA GLN A 29 3.18 1.89 11.05
C GLN A 29 2.76 2.50 9.71
N ILE A 30 2.83 1.75 8.61
CA ILE A 30 2.31 2.18 7.30
C ILE A 30 0.80 2.40 7.37
N ALA A 31 0.04 1.52 8.02
CA ALA A 31 -1.40 1.68 8.22
C ALA A 31 -1.74 2.97 8.97
N ALA A 32 -1.03 3.23 10.06
CA ALA A 32 -1.19 4.43 10.86
C ALA A 32 -0.82 5.70 10.07
N ARG A 33 0.23 5.64 9.26
CA ARG A 33 0.68 6.75 8.41
C ARG A 33 -0.34 7.11 7.33
N LEU A 34 -0.86 6.11 6.61
CA LEU A 34 -1.78 6.33 5.49
C LEU A 34 -3.17 6.74 5.97
N GLY A 35 -3.61 6.21 7.12
CA GLY A 35 -4.94 6.48 7.66
C GLY A 35 -6.07 5.87 6.82
N GLY A 36 -7.07 5.28 7.47
CA GLY A 36 -8.24 4.73 6.75
C GLY A 36 -8.01 3.39 6.03
N ILE A 37 -6.79 2.83 6.06
CA ILE A 37 -6.48 1.46 5.65
C ILE A 37 -6.00 0.64 6.86
N ASN A 38 -6.41 -0.61 6.95
CA ASN A 38 -5.96 -1.52 8.01
C ASN A 38 -4.70 -2.29 7.57
N GLN A 39 -3.95 -2.79 8.57
CA GLN A 39 -2.73 -3.54 8.32
C GLN A 39 -2.95 -4.81 7.46
N GLY A 40 -4.11 -5.47 7.58
CA GLY A 40 -4.45 -6.63 6.75
C GLY A 40 -4.43 -6.31 5.25
N ARG A 41 -5.03 -5.18 4.85
CA ARG A 41 -5.00 -4.72 3.44
C ARG A 41 -3.62 -4.36 2.94
N ILE A 42 -2.76 -3.85 3.82
CA ILE A 42 -1.36 -3.59 3.48
C ILE A 42 -0.62 -4.91 3.25
N SER A 43 -0.85 -5.90 4.10
CA SER A 43 -0.30 -7.25 3.93
C SER A 43 -0.68 -7.86 2.59
N GLU A 44 -1.93 -7.69 2.14
CA GLU A 44 -2.37 -8.16 0.82
C GLU A 44 -1.56 -7.53 -0.34
N VAL A 45 -1.19 -6.25 -0.23
CA VAL A 45 -0.40 -5.54 -1.25
C VAL A 45 1.08 -5.94 -1.18
N VAL A 46 1.67 -5.91 0.01
CA VAL A 46 3.09 -6.20 0.24
C VAL A 46 3.44 -7.63 -0.17
N ASN A 47 2.56 -8.60 0.12
CA ASN A 47 2.76 -10.00 -0.28
C ASN A 47 2.32 -10.29 -1.73
N GLY A 48 1.88 -9.27 -2.48
CA GLY A 48 1.46 -9.42 -3.88
C GLY A 48 0.14 -10.16 -4.10
N HIS A 49 -0.67 -10.41 -3.06
CA HIS A 49 -2.02 -10.97 -3.22
C HIS A 49 -2.96 -10.02 -3.95
N ARG A 50 -2.68 -8.71 -3.90
CA ARG A 50 -3.46 -7.68 -4.57
C ARG A 50 -2.53 -6.64 -5.19
N PHE A 51 -2.88 -6.18 -6.39
CA PHE A 51 -2.05 -5.22 -7.14
C PHE A 51 -0.62 -5.71 -7.37
N ALA A 52 -0.42 -7.00 -7.64
CA ALA A 52 0.89 -7.60 -7.87
C ALA A 52 1.68 -6.85 -8.98
N GLU A 53 0.99 -6.50 -10.07
CA GLU A 53 1.55 -5.87 -11.26
C GLU A 53 1.83 -4.36 -11.09
N VAL A 54 1.35 -3.74 -10.01
CA VAL A 54 1.53 -2.31 -9.76
C VAL A 54 2.92 -2.07 -9.17
N PRO A 55 3.80 -1.28 -9.79
CA PRO A 55 5.11 -0.98 -9.20
C PRO A 55 5.00 -0.01 -8.01
N PRO A 56 6.01 0.04 -7.12
CA PRO A 56 6.13 1.08 -6.11
C PRO A 56 6.11 2.48 -6.72
N ALA A 57 5.45 3.44 -6.04
CA ALA A 57 5.37 4.83 -6.48
C ALA A 57 6.78 5.41 -6.63
N GLY A 58 7.16 5.82 -7.85
CA GLY A 58 8.49 6.35 -8.15
C GLY A 58 9.48 5.32 -8.70
N SER A 59 9.10 4.05 -8.85
CA SER A 59 9.88 3.12 -9.69
C SER A 59 9.81 3.60 -11.14
N PRO A 60 10.93 3.71 -11.87
CA PRO A 60 10.88 4.05 -13.29
C PRO A 60 10.06 2.95 -13.97
N SER A 61 8.86 3.32 -14.46
CA SER A 61 8.10 2.47 -15.35
C SER A 61 8.98 2.29 -16.58
N HIS A 62 9.54 1.09 -16.76
CA HIS A 62 10.37 0.79 -17.93
C HIS A 62 9.52 1.10 -19.18
N ALA A 63 9.95 2.12 -19.92
CA ALA A 63 9.45 2.49 -21.23
C ALA A 63 9.87 1.46 -22.28
#